data_AF-A0A0P9UJD5-F1
#
_entry.id   AF-A0A0P9UJD5-F1
#
_cell.length_a   1.000
_cell.length_b   1.000
_cell.length_c   1.000
_cell.angle_alpha   90.00
_cell.angle_beta   90.00
_cell.angle_gamma   90.00
#
_symmetry.space_group_name_H-M   'P 1'
#
loop_
_entity.id
_entity.type
_entity.pdbx_description
1 polymer ?
#
loop_
_entity_poly.entity_id
_entity_poly.type
_entity_poly.pdbx_seq_one_letter_code
_entity_poly.pdbx_strand_id
1 'polypeptide(L)'
;MISLALDWNVSDDLLVQFDASHKKTEIRGLTSYWYFGDQSLRPSAASLDNDKLYSQKWSFSDYESDKAGVRAKWRLNDTFTLRAAFAAQQYTSENTYTGPTVYSAGLYSQPLYAFAPIETEEKTGSLFLDAAFDTGFLGHKVTMGYQGNTSRQKQYEDHIPYTPGQPGPQYTSPVGTIPLDQTPQVGKPSYSIGHGNQRLANSSESNNFLIGDIITFNEQWSAILGVTNTQIKTYANEFVYAKTFGSAETETKYNESKTSPNISLVYKPLPWLTTYATYHLYRRSAIRRCRPERRSQCRPGIRTGSQRAIRDRCQGDVG
;
A
#
# COMPACT_ATOMS: atom_id res chain seq x y z
N MET A 1 13.29 16.47 -8.44
CA MET A 1 11.82 16.48 -8.60
C MET A 1 11.44 17.77 -9.25
N ILE A 2 10.53 17.72 -10.22
CA ILE A 2 9.92 18.89 -10.86
C ILE A 2 8.41 18.73 -10.70
N SER A 3 7.72 19.81 -10.36
CA SER A 3 6.28 19.81 -10.21
C SER A 3 5.68 21.12 -10.73
N LEU A 4 4.49 21.01 -11.30
CA LEU A 4 3.68 22.11 -11.80
C LEU A 4 2.30 22.02 -11.15
N ALA A 5 1.79 23.14 -10.67
CA ALA A 5 0.41 23.29 -10.24
C ALA A 5 -0.16 24.55 -10.90
N LEU A 6 -1.35 24.44 -11.49
CA LEU A 6 -2.06 25.53 -12.15
C LEU A 6 -3.50 25.54 -11.67
N ASP A 7 -3.91 26.67 -11.10
CA ASP A 7 -5.28 26.92 -10.71
C ASP A 7 -5.92 27.94 -11.64
N TRP A 8 -7.07 27.61 -12.22
CA TRP A 8 -7.80 28.47 -13.13
C TRP A 8 -9.25 28.62 -12.70
N ASN A 9 -9.61 29.84 -12.29
CA ASN A 9 -11.00 30.26 -12.17
C ASN A 9 -11.53 30.51 -13.59
N VAL A 10 -12.20 29.52 -14.17
CA VAL A 10 -12.83 29.61 -15.50
C VAL A 10 -14.00 30.60 -15.47
N SER A 11 -14.68 30.67 -14.33
CA SER A 11 -15.69 31.67 -13.98
C SER A 11 -15.71 31.89 -12.47
N ASP A 12 -16.59 32.76 -11.98
CA ASP A 12 -16.84 32.94 -10.53
C ASP A 12 -17.33 31.66 -9.83
N ASP A 13 -17.85 30.70 -10.60
CA ASP A 13 -18.47 29.47 -10.11
C ASP A 13 -17.64 28.20 -10.39
N LEU A 14 -16.68 28.26 -11.32
CA LEU A 14 -15.92 27.11 -11.77
C LEU A 14 -14.41 27.30 -11.55
N LEU A 15 -13.87 26.50 -10.63
CA LEU A 15 -12.43 26.34 -10.41
C LEU A 15 -11.96 25.03 -11.02
N VAL A 16 -10.97 25.09 -11.90
CA VAL A 16 -10.25 23.93 -12.43
C VAL A 16 -8.79 24.00 -11.99
N GLN A 17 -8.27 22.91 -11.45
CA GLN A 17 -6.91 22.79 -10.96
C GLN A 17 -6.20 21.65 -11.68
N PHE A 18 -4.98 21.87 -12.12
CA PHE A 18 -4.13 20.89 -12.77
C PHE A 18 -2.84 20.73 -11.97
N ASP A 19 -2.43 19.49 -11.75
CA ASP A 19 -1.19 19.17 -11.06
C ASP A 19 -0.41 18.14 -11.89
N ALA A 20 0.88 18.36 -12.06
CA ALA A 20 1.78 17.40 -12.69
C ALA A 20 3.11 17.33 -11.93
N SER A 21 3.72 16.16 -11.87
CA SER A 21 5.06 16.02 -11.29
C SER A 21 5.85 14.88 -11.91
N HIS A 22 7.16 15.10 -11.98
CA HIS A 22 8.17 14.11 -12.29
C HIS A 22 9.14 14.01 -11.12
N LYS A 23 9.32 12.80 -10.59
CA LYS A 23 10.24 12.53 -9.49
C LYS A 23 11.13 11.35 -9.82
N LYS A 24 12.44 11.60 -9.84
CA LYS A 24 13.48 10.59 -9.80
C LYS A 24 14.16 10.60 -8.43
N THR A 25 14.41 9.43 -7.86
CA THR A 25 15.11 9.26 -6.60
C THR A 25 15.98 8.02 -6.70
N GLU A 26 17.23 8.16 -6.30
CA GLU A 26 18.22 7.08 -6.22
C GLU A 26 18.82 7.14 -4.82
N ILE A 27 18.76 6.04 -4.10
CA ILE A 27 19.38 5.89 -2.79
C ILE A 27 20.45 4.81 -2.93
N ARG A 28 21.71 5.14 -2.60
CA ARG A 28 22.83 4.18 -2.58
C ARG A 28 23.20 3.80 -1.16
N GLY A 29 23.74 2.59 -1.00
CA GLY A 29 24.10 2.05 0.31
C GLY A 29 22.86 1.85 1.17
N LEU A 30 21.91 1.08 0.65
CA LEU A 30 20.62 0.83 1.31
C LEU A 30 20.81 0.26 2.71
N THR A 31 20.06 0.80 3.66
CA THR A 31 20.01 0.23 5.01
C THR A 31 19.59 -1.24 4.93
N SER A 32 20.37 -2.06 5.60
CA SER A 32 20.23 -3.51 5.61
C SER A 32 18.88 -4.02 6.12
N TYR A 33 18.20 -4.83 5.31
CA TYR A 33 17.19 -5.76 5.83
C TYR A 33 17.91 -6.92 6.54
N TRP A 34 17.58 -7.15 7.82
CA TRP A 34 18.13 -8.24 8.60
C TRP A 34 17.19 -9.44 8.57
N TYR A 35 17.70 -10.57 8.08
CA TYR A 35 17.03 -11.85 8.13
C TYR A 35 17.69 -12.76 9.18
N PHE A 36 16.86 -13.38 10.01
CA PHE A 36 17.27 -14.34 11.03
C PHE A 36 16.57 -15.67 10.74
N GLY A 37 17.34 -16.72 10.45
CA GLY A 37 16.79 -18.07 10.31
C GLY A 37 16.17 -18.59 11.61
N ASP A 38 16.74 -18.16 12.74
CA ASP A 38 16.17 -18.32 14.09
C ASP A 38 16.27 -16.98 14.82
N GLN A 39 15.16 -16.53 15.42
CA GLN A 39 15.11 -15.28 16.17
C GLN A 39 15.98 -15.29 17.44
N SER A 40 16.33 -16.48 17.96
CA SER A 40 17.26 -16.63 19.10
C SER A 40 18.68 -16.15 18.76
N LEU A 41 19.05 -16.13 17.48
CA LEU A 41 20.36 -15.70 16.99
C LEU A 41 20.49 -14.17 16.88
N ARG A 42 19.42 -13.43 17.19
CA ARG A 42 19.44 -11.98 17.09
C ARG A 42 20.43 -11.40 18.11
N PRO A 43 21.44 -10.63 17.66
CA PRO A 43 22.35 -9.98 18.57
C PRO A 43 21.64 -8.89 19.37
N SER A 44 22.21 -8.52 20.52
CA SER A 44 21.76 -7.36 21.25
C SER A 44 21.88 -6.11 20.37
N ALA A 45 20.92 -5.19 20.47
CA ALA A 45 21.04 -3.91 19.78
C ALA A 45 22.30 -3.13 20.21
N ALA A 46 22.76 -3.32 21.44
CA ALA A 46 23.96 -2.68 21.96
C ALA A 46 25.27 -3.24 21.36
N SER A 47 25.23 -4.39 20.70
CA SER A 47 26.39 -4.97 20.01
C SER A 47 26.45 -4.64 18.52
N LEU A 48 25.54 -3.79 18.04
CA LEU A 48 25.51 -3.31 16.66
C LEU A 48 25.75 -1.80 16.64
N ASP A 49 26.62 -1.36 15.75
CA ASP A 49 26.91 0.06 15.59
C ASP A 49 25.88 0.69 14.67
N ASN A 50 25.23 1.76 15.13
CA ASN A 50 24.15 2.44 14.38
C ASN A 50 24.66 3.36 13.26
N ASP A 51 25.97 3.58 13.18
CA ASP A 51 26.66 4.37 12.17
C ASP A 51 27.37 3.49 11.11
N LYS A 52 27.24 2.16 11.22
CA LYS A 52 27.80 1.21 10.25
C LYS A 52 26.76 0.69 9.27
N LEU A 53 27.22 0.52 8.03
CA LEU A 53 26.45 -0.12 6.96
C LEU A 53 26.74 -1.62 6.91
N TYR A 54 25.76 -2.44 7.25
CA TYR A 54 25.84 -3.91 7.21
C TYR A 54 25.41 -4.50 5.86
N SER A 55 25.42 -3.68 4.81
CA SER A 55 25.13 -4.02 3.42
C SER A 55 26.26 -3.47 2.55
N GLN A 56 26.18 -3.71 1.24
CA GLN A 56 27.14 -3.20 0.28
C GLN A 56 26.77 -1.79 -0.20
N LYS A 57 27.76 -0.89 -0.28
CA LYS A 57 27.60 0.52 -0.72
C LYS A 57 27.04 0.67 -2.14
N TRP A 58 27.25 -0.33 -3.00
CA TRP A 58 26.71 -0.35 -4.36
C TRP A 58 25.25 -0.85 -4.44
N SER A 59 24.67 -1.30 -3.33
CA SER A 59 23.22 -1.52 -3.27
C SER A 59 22.49 -0.20 -3.54
N PHE A 60 21.34 -0.29 -4.21
CA PHE A 60 20.57 0.88 -4.58
C PHE A 60 19.07 0.61 -4.63
N SER A 61 18.32 1.68 -4.45
CA SER A 61 16.87 1.76 -4.66
C SER A 61 16.60 2.94 -5.57
N ASP A 62 16.11 2.63 -6.76
CA ASP A 62 15.75 3.60 -7.78
C ASP A 62 14.23 3.66 -7.89
N TYR A 63 13.74 4.89 -7.93
CA TYR A 63 12.32 5.18 -8.08
C TYR A 63 12.14 6.35 -9.04
N GLU A 64 11.39 6.11 -10.10
CA GLU A 64 11.02 7.13 -11.07
C GLU A 64 9.50 7.17 -11.20
N SER A 65 8.90 8.35 -11.10
CA SER A 65 7.45 8.50 -11.15
C SER A 65 7.03 9.76 -11.89
N ASP A 66 6.04 9.58 -12.76
CA ASP A 66 5.30 10.63 -13.43
C ASP A 66 3.86 10.61 -12.95
N LYS A 67 3.34 11.78 -12.60
CA LYS A 67 1.96 11.95 -12.14
C LYS A 67 1.33 13.16 -12.82
N ALA A 68 0.08 13.01 -13.21
CA ALA A 68 -0.75 14.12 -13.67
C ALA A 68 -2.17 13.99 -13.12
N GLY A 69 -2.81 15.10 -12.82
CA GLY A 69 -4.17 15.12 -12.33
C GLY A 69 -4.88 16.43 -12.63
N VAL A 70 -6.21 16.34 -12.67
CA VAL A 70 -7.13 17.46 -12.83
C VAL A 70 -8.22 17.36 -11.78
N ARG A 71 -8.60 18.50 -11.23
CA ARG A 71 -9.69 18.66 -10.26
C ARG A 71 -10.58 19.80 -10.73
N ALA A 72 -11.89 19.62 -10.60
CA ALA A 72 -12.87 20.66 -10.90
C ALA A 72 -13.83 20.79 -9.73
N LYS A 73 -14.10 22.03 -9.31
CA LYS A 73 -15.15 22.39 -8.37
C LYS A 73 -16.05 23.41 -9.03
N TRP A 74 -17.31 23.04 -9.22
CA TRP A 74 -18.29 23.86 -9.92
C TRP A 74 -19.50 24.11 -9.01
N ARG A 75 -19.71 25.36 -8.62
CA ARG A 75 -20.96 25.79 -8.00
C ARG A 75 -22.03 25.88 -9.10
N LEU A 76 -22.97 24.94 -9.09
CA LEU A 76 -24.05 24.90 -10.09
C LEU A 76 -25.11 25.97 -9.78
N ASN A 77 -25.35 26.20 -8.49
CA ASN A 77 -26.21 27.25 -7.93
C ASN A 77 -25.94 27.37 -6.42
N ASP A 78 -26.77 28.13 -5.70
CA ASP A 78 -26.63 28.34 -4.25
C ASP A 78 -26.75 27.07 -3.41
N THR A 79 -27.41 26.03 -3.93
CA THR A 79 -27.62 24.75 -3.24
C THR A 79 -26.58 23.71 -3.63
N PHE A 80 -26.27 23.57 -4.91
CA PHE A 80 -25.53 22.43 -5.46
C PHE A 80 -24.11 22.80 -5.89
N THR A 81 -23.15 21.96 -5.49
CA THR A 81 -21.76 22.01 -5.96
C THR A 81 -21.34 20.66 -6.51
N LEU A 82 -20.82 20.64 -7.73
CA LEU A 82 -20.23 19.46 -8.34
C LEU A 82 -18.72 19.46 -8.11
N ARG A 83 -18.17 18.31 -7.67
CA ARG A 83 -16.73 18.08 -7.55
C ARG A 83 -16.33 16.89 -8.40
N ALA A 84 -15.37 17.08 -9.30
CA ALA A 84 -14.78 16.02 -10.10
C ALA A 84 -13.26 16.02 -9.91
N ALA A 85 -12.65 14.84 -9.91
CA ALA A 85 -11.20 14.71 -9.93
C ALA A 85 -10.79 13.45 -10.69
N PHE A 86 -9.69 13.54 -11.41
CA PHE A 86 -9.04 12.40 -12.04
C PHE A 86 -7.52 12.58 -11.96
N ALA A 87 -6.81 11.51 -11.62
CA ALA A 87 -5.35 11.49 -11.62
C ALA A 87 -4.83 10.15 -12.15
N ALA A 88 -3.73 10.21 -12.87
CA ALA A 88 -2.96 9.06 -13.30
C ALA A 88 -1.52 9.20 -12.84
N GLN A 89 -0.93 8.08 -12.45
CA GLN A 89 0.46 7.99 -12.06
C GLN A 89 1.07 6.74 -12.68
N GLN A 90 2.26 6.87 -13.22
CA GLN A 90 3.11 5.74 -13.57
C GLN A 90 4.38 5.84 -12.74
N TYR A 91 4.85 4.71 -12.24
CA TYR A 91 6.15 4.66 -11.60
C TYR A 91 6.85 3.34 -11.84
N THR A 92 8.17 3.44 -11.92
CA THR A 92 9.08 2.31 -12.02
C THR A 92 9.93 2.26 -10.77
N SER A 93 10.03 1.08 -10.17
CA SER A 93 10.93 0.83 -9.05
C SER A 93 11.90 -0.28 -9.39
N GLU A 94 13.19 -0.04 -9.17
CA GLU A 94 14.24 -1.03 -9.30
C GLU A 94 15.04 -1.05 -8.01
N ASN A 95 15.37 -2.25 -7.53
CA ASN A 95 16.15 -2.39 -6.30
C ASN A 95 17.18 -3.48 -6.48
N THR A 96 18.42 -3.18 -6.12
CA THR A 96 19.43 -4.18 -5.81
C THR A 96 19.85 -3.99 -4.36
N TYR A 97 19.63 -4.99 -3.52
CA TYR A 97 20.05 -4.92 -2.13
C TYR A 97 20.84 -6.14 -1.70
N THR A 98 21.63 -5.92 -0.66
CA THR A 98 22.30 -6.95 0.13
C THR A 98 21.94 -6.68 1.58
N GLY A 99 21.83 -7.71 2.40
CA GLY A 99 21.42 -7.55 3.78
C GLY A 99 21.88 -8.72 4.64
N PRO A 100 22.14 -8.48 5.95
CA PRO A 100 22.56 -9.51 6.86
C PRO A 100 21.56 -10.65 6.94
N THR A 101 22.06 -11.84 6.66
CA THR A 101 21.35 -13.10 6.80
C THR A 101 22.10 -13.95 7.81
N VAL A 102 21.45 -14.20 8.95
CA VAL A 102 22.03 -14.84 10.14
C VAL A 102 21.44 -16.24 10.31
N TYR A 103 22.31 -17.25 10.23
CA TYR A 103 22.00 -18.65 10.50
C TYR A 103 22.86 -19.24 11.63
N SER A 104 23.82 -18.48 12.16
CA SER A 104 24.68 -18.90 13.27
C SER A 104 25.00 -17.71 14.16
N ALA A 105 25.12 -17.92 15.47
CA ALA A 105 25.38 -16.85 16.42
C ALA A 105 26.69 -16.13 16.10
N GLY A 106 26.67 -14.80 16.11
CA GLY A 106 27.87 -13.98 15.87
C GLY A 106 28.31 -13.89 14.41
N LEU A 107 27.67 -14.62 13.48
CA LEU A 107 28.04 -14.67 12.07
C LEU A 107 26.88 -14.21 11.18
N TYR A 108 27.21 -13.56 10.08
CA TYR A 108 26.22 -13.17 9.07
C TYR A 108 26.80 -13.27 7.66
N SER A 109 25.90 -13.36 6.69
CA SER A 109 26.20 -13.29 5.26
C SER A 109 25.40 -12.14 4.63
N GLN A 110 25.74 -11.74 3.41
CA GLN A 110 25.06 -10.63 2.71
C GLN A 110 24.55 -11.07 1.32
N PRO A 111 23.60 -12.01 1.22
CA PRO A 111 23.10 -12.48 -0.07
C PRO A 111 22.65 -11.31 -0.97
N LEU A 112 23.04 -11.39 -2.25
CA LEU A 112 22.64 -10.44 -3.28
C LEU A 112 21.20 -10.71 -3.74
N TYR A 113 20.39 -9.67 -3.75
CA TYR A 113 19.06 -9.65 -4.35
C TYR A 113 19.00 -8.53 -5.39
N ALA A 114 19.15 -8.89 -6.66
CA ALA A 114 18.88 -8.02 -7.79
C ALA A 114 17.59 -8.48 -8.48
N PHE A 115 16.73 -7.53 -8.82
CA PHE A 115 15.46 -7.81 -9.49
C PHE A 115 15.28 -6.86 -10.67
N ALA A 116 14.62 -7.32 -11.74
CA ALA A 116 14.26 -6.43 -12.84
C ALA A 116 13.29 -5.34 -12.36
N PRO A 117 13.25 -4.17 -13.02
CA PRO A 117 12.33 -3.10 -12.65
C PRO A 117 10.87 -3.55 -12.64
N ILE A 118 10.09 -3.00 -11.72
CA ILE A 118 8.65 -3.20 -11.63
C ILE A 118 7.97 -1.92 -12.07
N GLU A 119 7.08 -2.03 -13.04
CA GLU A 119 6.25 -0.92 -13.50
C GLU A 119 4.87 -0.98 -12.83
N THR A 120 4.44 0.14 -12.29
CA THR A 120 3.10 0.28 -11.71
C THR A 120 2.37 1.47 -12.29
N GLU A 121 1.15 1.24 -12.73
CA GLU A 121 0.20 2.23 -13.22
C GLU A 121 -0.93 2.39 -12.21
N GLU A 122 -1.19 3.61 -11.77
CA GLU A 122 -2.29 3.94 -10.87
C GLU A 122 -3.21 4.98 -11.50
N LYS A 123 -4.52 4.79 -11.39
CA LYS A 123 -5.52 5.78 -11.79
C LYS A 123 -6.53 5.95 -10.68
N THR A 124 -6.86 7.19 -10.35
CA THR A 124 -7.86 7.53 -9.32
C THR A 124 -8.85 8.51 -9.92
N GLY A 125 -10.13 8.28 -9.68
CA GLY A 125 -11.20 9.16 -10.15
C GLY A 125 -12.26 9.36 -9.08
N SER A 126 -12.88 10.53 -9.06
CA SER A 126 -14.04 10.80 -8.21
C SER A 126 -14.99 11.80 -8.84
N LEU A 127 -16.28 11.62 -8.58
CA LEU A 127 -17.35 12.52 -8.97
C LEU A 127 -18.34 12.62 -7.80
N PHE A 128 -18.55 13.81 -7.27
CA PHE A 128 -19.43 14.08 -6.14
C PHE A 128 -20.36 15.24 -6.45
N LEU A 129 -21.60 15.13 -6.00
CA LEU A 129 -22.55 16.21 -5.89
C LEU A 129 -22.76 16.51 -4.40
N ASP A 130 -22.49 17.75 -4.02
CA ASP A 130 -22.79 18.27 -2.69
C ASP A 130 -24.00 19.19 -2.76
N ALA A 131 -24.85 19.14 -1.73
CA ALA A 131 -26.02 19.99 -1.58
C ALA A 131 -26.07 20.58 -0.17
N ALA A 132 -26.35 21.88 -0.06
CA ALA A 132 -26.59 22.56 1.21
C ALA A 132 -27.97 23.23 1.18
N PHE A 133 -28.84 22.85 2.11
CA PHE A 133 -30.21 23.37 2.21
C PHE A 133 -30.76 23.19 3.62
N ASP A 134 -31.82 23.94 3.94
CA ASP A 134 -32.52 23.82 5.21
C ASP A 134 -33.87 23.13 5.04
N THR A 135 -34.23 22.26 5.99
CA THR A 135 -35.56 21.68 6.13
C THR A 135 -36.17 22.17 7.44
N GLY A 136 -36.83 23.33 7.40
CA GLY A 136 -37.33 23.98 8.61
C GLY A 136 -36.18 24.49 9.48
N PHE A 137 -36.06 23.97 10.70
CA PHE A 137 -34.95 24.33 11.61
C PHE A 137 -33.71 23.44 11.45
N LEU A 138 -33.78 22.42 10.58
CA LEU A 138 -32.67 21.49 10.34
C LEU A 138 -31.83 21.96 9.16
N GLY A 139 -30.53 22.16 9.38
CA GLY A 139 -29.58 22.42 8.30
C GLY A 139 -28.97 21.13 7.76
N HIS A 140 -29.01 20.92 6.45
CA HIS A 140 -28.48 19.74 5.78
C HIS A 140 -27.26 20.06 4.94
N LYS A 141 -26.26 19.18 4.99
CA LYS A 141 -25.13 19.16 4.05
C LYS A 141 -24.97 17.74 3.53
N VAL A 142 -25.56 17.49 2.37
CA VAL A 142 -25.59 16.18 1.73
C VAL A 142 -24.44 16.08 0.73
N THR A 143 -23.76 14.95 0.70
CA THR A 143 -22.84 14.58 -0.37
C THR A 143 -23.22 13.21 -0.91
N MET A 144 -23.23 13.06 -2.23
CA MET A 144 -23.36 11.77 -2.87
C MET A 144 -22.40 11.66 -4.04
N GLY A 145 -21.90 10.47 -4.32
CA GLY A 145 -21.06 10.27 -5.48
C GLY A 145 -20.27 8.99 -5.50
N TYR A 146 -19.31 8.98 -6.40
CA TYR A 146 -18.45 7.86 -6.70
C TYR A 146 -16.97 8.24 -6.49
N GLN A 147 -16.21 7.32 -5.95
CA GLN A 147 -14.74 7.37 -5.94
C GLN A 147 -14.18 5.99 -6.25
N GLY A 148 -13.24 5.93 -7.17
CA GLY A 148 -12.55 4.69 -7.50
C GLY A 148 -11.06 4.88 -7.72
N ASN A 149 -10.32 3.81 -7.50
CA ASN A 149 -8.90 3.73 -7.80
C ASN A 149 -8.54 2.36 -8.37
N THR A 150 -7.59 2.33 -9.29
CA THR A 150 -6.98 1.12 -9.84
C THR A 150 -5.47 1.23 -9.73
N SER A 151 -4.82 0.11 -9.42
CA SER A 151 -3.37 -0.07 -9.43
C SER A 151 -3.07 -1.34 -10.21
N ARG A 152 -2.19 -1.25 -11.21
CA ARG A 152 -1.78 -2.36 -12.07
C ARG A 152 -0.27 -2.44 -12.07
N GLN A 153 0.25 -3.59 -11.68
CA GLN A 153 1.67 -3.85 -11.62
C GLN A 153 2.06 -4.85 -12.70
N LYS A 154 2.99 -4.44 -13.57
CA LYS A 154 3.61 -5.30 -14.58
C LYS A 154 5.01 -5.68 -14.12
N GLN A 155 5.36 -6.93 -14.36
CA GLN A 155 6.69 -7.46 -14.08
C GLN A 155 7.23 -8.17 -15.31
N TYR A 156 8.54 -8.10 -15.49
CA TYR A 156 9.25 -8.92 -16.45
C TYR A 156 9.10 -10.41 -16.10
N GLU A 157 8.94 -11.27 -17.10
CA GLU A 157 8.90 -12.72 -16.87
C GLU A 157 10.17 -13.26 -16.20
N ASP A 158 11.31 -12.66 -16.53
CA ASP A 158 12.63 -12.90 -15.96
C ASP A 158 12.96 -11.92 -14.81
N HIS A 159 11.95 -11.43 -14.10
CA HIS A 159 12.13 -10.47 -12.99
C HIS A 159 13.09 -10.97 -11.91
N ILE A 160 13.11 -12.27 -11.64
CA ILE A 160 14.13 -12.90 -10.80
C ILE A 160 15.14 -13.57 -11.75
N PRO A 161 16.38 -13.04 -11.86
CA PRO A 161 17.41 -13.61 -12.73
C PRO A 161 18.06 -14.84 -12.08
N TYR A 162 17.28 -15.90 -11.88
CA TYR A 162 17.75 -17.16 -11.32
C TYR A 162 17.40 -18.32 -12.24
N THR A 163 18.41 -19.09 -12.61
CA THR A 163 18.28 -20.31 -13.41
C THR A 163 18.73 -21.50 -12.58
N PRO A 164 17.88 -22.52 -12.34
CA PRO A 164 18.29 -23.74 -11.67
C PRO A 164 19.51 -24.38 -12.35
N GLY A 165 20.57 -24.65 -11.59
CA GLY A 165 21.83 -25.24 -12.10
C GLY A 165 22.85 -24.24 -12.67
N GLN A 166 22.51 -22.95 -12.74
CA GLN A 166 23.44 -21.84 -13.02
C GLN A 166 23.10 -20.66 -12.11
N PRO A 167 23.32 -20.77 -10.79
CA PRO A 167 23.13 -19.64 -9.92
C PRO A 167 24.21 -18.61 -10.27
N GLY A 168 23.81 -17.52 -10.94
CA GLY A 168 24.61 -16.29 -10.93
C GLY A 168 24.81 -15.81 -9.48
N PRO A 169 25.37 -14.61 -9.26
CA PRO A 169 25.59 -14.13 -7.89
C PRO A 169 24.30 -13.92 -7.08
N GLN A 170 23.11 -14.03 -7.70
CA GLN A 170 21.82 -13.98 -7.03
C GLN A 170 21.73 -15.00 -5.88
N TYR A 171 21.23 -14.56 -4.72
CA TYR A 171 21.15 -15.32 -3.46
C TYR A 171 22.50 -15.75 -2.87
N THR A 172 23.62 -15.36 -3.48
CA THR A 172 24.96 -15.65 -2.97
C THR A 172 25.52 -14.44 -2.25
N SER A 173 26.19 -14.67 -1.12
CA SER A 173 26.87 -13.62 -0.38
C SER A 173 28.19 -13.26 -1.07
N PRO A 174 28.41 -12.01 -1.51
CA PRO A 174 29.66 -11.60 -2.14
C PRO A 174 30.82 -11.51 -1.13
N VAL A 175 30.53 -11.61 0.16
CA VAL A 175 31.51 -11.60 1.27
C VAL A 175 31.59 -12.95 1.99
N GLY A 176 30.83 -13.96 1.57
CA GLY A 176 30.69 -15.21 2.31
C GLY A 176 30.00 -15.04 3.67
N THR A 177 30.40 -15.84 4.64
CA THR A 177 29.94 -15.77 6.04
C THR A 177 31.04 -15.14 6.89
N ILE A 178 30.71 -14.05 7.59
CA ILE A 178 31.66 -13.20 8.30
C ILE A 178 31.16 -12.87 9.72
N PRO A 179 32.06 -12.55 10.66
CA PRO A 179 31.70 -12.05 12.00
C PRO A 179 30.92 -10.72 11.99
N LEU A 180 30.02 -10.52 12.95
CA LEU A 180 29.16 -9.32 13.08
C LEU A 180 29.93 -8.01 13.33
N ASP A 181 31.17 -8.06 13.82
CA ASP A 181 32.02 -6.88 14.01
C ASP A 181 32.68 -6.41 12.70
N GLN A 182 32.61 -7.21 11.64
CA GLN A 182 33.15 -6.91 10.32
C GLN A 182 32.06 -6.45 9.35
N THR A 183 32.36 -5.41 8.56
CA THR A 183 31.44 -4.85 7.53
C THR A 183 32.18 -4.60 6.20
N PRO A 184 32.82 -5.64 5.62
CA PRO A 184 33.64 -5.49 4.43
C PRO A 184 32.80 -4.99 3.24
N GLN A 185 33.42 -4.10 2.46
CA GLN A 185 32.85 -3.58 1.22
C GLN A 185 33.63 -4.17 0.06
N VAL A 186 32.92 -4.85 -0.85
CA VAL A 186 33.50 -5.53 -2.01
C VAL A 186 32.99 -4.92 -3.31
N GLY A 187 33.70 -5.18 -4.41
CA GLY A 187 33.27 -4.75 -5.73
C GLY A 187 31.91 -5.34 -6.10
N LYS A 188 31.09 -4.57 -6.84
CA LYS A 188 29.80 -5.03 -7.34
C LYS A 188 30.02 -6.25 -8.26
N PRO A 189 29.44 -7.42 -7.97
CA PRO A 189 29.53 -8.57 -8.87
C PRO A 189 28.77 -8.26 -10.17
N SER A 190 29.22 -8.84 -11.28
CA SER A 190 28.47 -8.77 -12.54
C SER A 190 27.23 -9.66 -12.45
N TYR A 191 26.07 -9.08 -12.71
CA TYR A 191 24.80 -9.79 -12.81
C TYR A 191 23.96 -9.21 -13.95
N SER A 192 23.13 -10.04 -14.56
CA SER A 192 22.10 -9.60 -15.50
C SER A 192 20.77 -9.59 -14.75
N ILE A 193 20.00 -8.53 -14.90
CA ILE A 193 18.59 -8.52 -14.54
C ILE A 193 17.75 -8.81 -15.79
N GLY A 194 16.51 -9.21 -15.60
CA GLY A 194 15.62 -9.55 -16.70
C GLY A 194 15.27 -8.35 -17.60
N HIS A 195 15.19 -8.61 -18.90
CA HIS A 195 14.78 -7.64 -19.93
C HIS A 195 13.74 -8.24 -20.90
N GLY A 196 13.11 -9.35 -20.52
CA GLY A 196 12.16 -10.07 -21.36
C GLY A 196 10.80 -9.37 -21.53
N ASN A 197 9.77 -10.15 -21.86
CA ASN A 197 8.42 -9.63 -21.94
C ASN A 197 7.86 -9.31 -20.55
N GLN A 198 7.03 -8.28 -20.47
CA GLN A 198 6.27 -7.95 -19.26
C GLN A 198 4.87 -8.56 -19.30
N ARG A 199 4.41 -9.04 -18.14
CA ARG A 199 3.04 -9.53 -17.92
C ARG A 199 2.44 -8.84 -16.70
N LEU A 200 1.10 -8.78 -16.65
CA LEU A 200 0.37 -8.28 -15.48
C LEU A 200 0.59 -9.24 -14.31
N ALA A 201 1.30 -8.78 -13.28
CA ALA A 201 1.55 -9.55 -12.07
C ALA A 201 0.46 -9.33 -11.04
N ASN A 202 0.09 -8.07 -10.78
CA ASN A 202 -0.91 -7.73 -9.78
C ASN A 202 -1.84 -6.62 -10.28
N SER A 203 -3.10 -6.66 -9.86
CA SER A 203 -4.05 -5.56 -10.05
C SER A 203 -4.93 -5.45 -8.82
N SER A 204 -5.22 -4.22 -8.40
CA SER A 204 -6.19 -3.90 -7.35
C SER A 204 -7.10 -2.78 -7.84
N GLU A 205 -8.40 -2.91 -7.65
CA GLU A 205 -9.41 -1.92 -8.01
C GLU A 205 -10.37 -1.76 -6.83
N SER A 206 -10.63 -0.53 -6.42
CA SER A 206 -11.68 -0.19 -5.45
C SER A 206 -12.66 0.76 -6.11
N ASN A 207 -13.96 0.45 -5.96
CA ASN A 207 -15.06 1.28 -6.43
C ASN A 207 -15.97 1.57 -5.24
N ASN A 208 -16.21 2.84 -4.95
CA ASN A 208 -16.98 3.28 -3.80
C ASN A 208 -18.10 4.20 -4.25
N PHE A 209 -19.34 3.81 -3.96
CA PHE A 209 -20.50 4.69 -4.07
C PHE A 209 -20.91 5.10 -2.67
N LEU A 210 -21.03 6.40 -2.42
CA LEU A 210 -21.39 6.92 -1.10
C LEU A 210 -22.51 7.93 -1.18
N ILE A 211 -23.30 7.97 -0.11
CA ILE A 211 -24.19 9.06 0.23
C ILE A 211 -24.04 9.35 1.72
N GLY A 212 -23.99 10.62 2.08
CA GLY A 212 -23.94 11.05 3.47
C GLY A 212 -24.59 12.41 3.65
N ASP A 213 -25.11 12.64 4.85
CA ASP A 213 -25.75 13.89 5.27
C ASP A 213 -25.22 14.30 6.64
N ILE A 214 -24.87 15.58 6.77
CA ILE A 214 -24.63 16.24 8.04
C ILE A 214 -25.88 17.04 8.38
N ILE A 215 -26.61 16.58 9.40
CA ILE A 215 -27.83 17.21 9.89
C ILE A 215 -27.46 18.05 11.12
N THR A 216 -27.62 19.36 11.01
CA THR A 216 -27.43 20.30 12.11
C THR A 216 -28.79 20.61 12.72
N PHE A 217 -28.99 20.22 13.98
CA PHE A 217 -30.25 20.45 14.68
C PHE A 217 -30.31 21.84 15.31
N ASN A 218 -29.17 22.30 15.84
CA ASN A 218 -28.96 23.61 16.44
C ASN A 218 -27.44 23.85 16.62
N GLU A 219 -27.06 24.92 17.32
CA GLU A 219 -25.65 25.25 17.57
C GLU A 219 -24.88 24.17 18.35
N GLN A 220 -25.58 23.36 19.16
CA GLN A 220 -24.98 22.37 20.03
C GLN A 220 -25.01 20.95 19.45
N TRP A 221 -26.00 20.60 18.63
CA TRP A 221 -26.21 19.22 18.18
C TRP A 221 -26.15 19.08 16.66
N SER A 222 -25.40 18.07 16.21
CA SER A 222 -25.41 17.62 14.82
C SER A 222 -25.23 16.10 14.72
N ALA A 223 -25.79 15.51 13.67
CA ALA A 223 -25.60 14.10 13.33
C ALA A 223 -24.97 13.97 11.95
N ILE A 224 -24.16 12.94 11.76
CA ILE A 224 -23.59 12.56 10.47
C ILE A 224 -24.09 11.16 10.17
N LEU A 225 -24.85 11.03 9.09
CA LEU A 225 -25.40 9.76 8.63
C LEU A 225 -24.81 9.48 7.26
N GLY A 226 -24.34 8.27 7.02
CA GLY A 226 -23.82 7.90 5.71
C GLY A 226 -23.81 6.42 5.46
N VAL A 227 -23.78 6.07 4.18
CA VAL A 227 -23.64 4.70 3.73
C VAL A 227 -22.71 4.67 2.52
N THR A 228 -21.83 3.67 2.49
CA THR A 228 -20.90 3.46 1.38
C THR A 228 -20.99 2.02 0.90
N ASN A 229 -21.21 1.83 -0.39
CA ASN A 229 -21.05 0.55 -1.05
C ASN A 229 -19.66 0.49 -1.68
N THR A 230 -18.83 -0.43 -1.19
CA THR A 230 -17.45 -0.62 -1.63
C THR A 230 -17.34 -1.96 -2.35
N GLN A 231 -16.88 -1.94 -3.59
CA GLN A 231 -16.43 -3.12 -4.33
C GLN A 231 -14.90 -3.14 -4.37
N ILE A 232 -14.31 -4.30 -4.12
CA ILE A 232 -12.87 -4.54 -4.24
C ILE A 232 -12.67 -5.68 -5.23
N LYS A 233 -11.87 -5.42 -6.27
CA LYS A 233 -11.39 -6.44 -7.20
C LYS A 233 -9.89 -6.57 -7.07
N THR A 234 -9.38 -7.79 -6.97
CA THR A 234 -7.93 -8.04 -7.03
C THR A 234 -7.63 -9.18 -7.99
N TYR A 235 -6.49 -9.06 -8.66
CA TYR A 235 -5.89 -10.09 -9.48
C TYR A 235 -4.43 -10.22 -9.07
N ALA A 236 -3.94 -11.44 -8.92
CA ALA A 236 -2.53 -11.74 -8.73
C ALA A 236 -2.17 -12.96 -9.56
N ASN A 237 -1.02 -12.92 -10.23
CA ASN A 237 -0.43 -14.03 -10.95
C ASN A 237 1.04 -14.18 -10.53
N GLU A 238 1.39 -15.36 -10.01
CA GLU A 238 2.71 -15.65 -9.46
C GLU A 238 3.70 -16.21 -10.53
N PHE A 239 3.53 -15.86 -11.81
CA PHE A 239 4.34 -16.38 -12.93
C PHE A 239 5.84 -16.21 -12.74
N VAL A 240 6.29 -15.12 -12.11
CA VAL A 240 7.71 -14.86 -11.86
C VAL A 240 8.33 -15.96 -10.99
N TYR A 241 7.66 -16.34 -9.92
CA TYR A 241 8.12 -17.40 -9.03
C TYR A 241 7.97 -18.77 -9.68
N ALA A 242 6.88 -19.00 -10.41
CA ALA A 242 6.63 -20.24 -11.14
C ALA A 242 7.74 -20.54 -12.16
N LYS A 243 8.12 -19.55 -12.97
CA LYS A 243 9.20 -19.66 -13.96
C LYS A 243 10.56 -19.90 -13.29
N THR A 244 10.82 -19.21 -12.19
CA THR A 244 12.12 -19.24 -11.50
C THR A 244 12.37 -20.54 -10.73
N PHE A 245 11.34 -21.01 -10.01
CA PHE A 245 11.46 -22.15 -9.09
C PHE A 245 10.81 -23.43 -9.63
N GLY A 246 10.30 -23.42 -10.87
CA GLY A 246 9.72 -24.59 -11.53
C GLY A 246 8.37 -25.03 -10.94
N SER A 247 7.59 -24.12 -10.37
CA SER A 247 6.23 -24.40 -9.88
C SER A 247 5.18 -24.07 -10.95
N ALA A 248 3.96 -24.61 -10.80
CA ALA A 248 2.85 -24.22 -11.67
C ALA A 248 2.45 -22.76 -11.44
N GLU A 249 2.14 -22.03 -12.52
CA GLU A 249 1.57 -20.68 -12.42
C GLU A 249 0.22 -20.75 -11.69
N THR A 250 0.00 -19.85 -10.73
CA THR A 250 -1.26 -19.75 -9.99
C THR A 250 -1.83 -18.35 -10.13
N GLU A 251 -3.10 -18.28 -10.53
CA GLU A 251 -3.87 -17.04 -10.55
C GLU A 251 -4.83 -16.96 -9.37
N THR A 252 -4.87 -15.81 -8.69
CA THR A 252 -5.84 -15.50 -7.65
C THR A 252 -6.70 -14.32 -8.05
N LYS A 253 -8.02 -14.47 -7.99
CA LYS A 253 -9.00 -13.43 -8.30
C LYS A 253 -9.92 -13.21 -7.09
N TYR A 254 -10.23 -11.96 -6.80
CA TYR A 254 -11.21 -11.55 -5.80
C TYR A 254 -12.10 -10.47 -6.41
N ASN A 255 -13.41 -10.55 -6.18
CA ASN A 255 -14.37 -9.53 -6.58
C ASN A 255 -15.57 -9.60 -5.64
N GLU A 256 -15.63 -8.68 -4.69
CA GLU A 256 -16.70 -8.65 -3.69
C GLU A 256 -17.15 -7.21 -3.45
N SER A 257 -18.43 -7.04 -3.15
CA SER A 257 -19.03 -5.75 -2.79
C SER A 257 -19.71 -5.83 -1.43
N LYS A 258 -19.57 -4.78 -0.62
CA LYS A 258 -20.26 -4.66 0.67
C LYS A 258 -20.69 -3.23 0.96
N THR A 259 -21.83 -3.11 1.64
CA THR A 259 -22.37 -1.85 2.11
C THR A 259 -22.04 -1.66 3.59
N SER A 260 -21.49 -0.50 3.93
CA SER A 260 -21.06 -0.13 5.28
C SER A 260 -21.77 1.15 5.71
N PRO A 261 -22.55 1.13 6.80
CA PRO A 261 -23.12 2.33 7.38
C PRO A 261 -22.11 3.08 8.27
N ASN A 262 -22.26 4.39 8.34
CA ASN A 262 -21.56 5.30 9.25
C ASN A 262 -22.59 6.19 9.94
N ILE A 263 -22.58 6.20 11.27
CA ILE A 263 -23.45 7.04 12.08
C ILE A 263 -22.58 7.72 13.13
N SER A 264 -22.61 9.05 13.19
CA SER A 264 -21.97 9.82 14.25
C SER A 264 -22.92 10.84 14.83
N LEU A 265 -22.89 11.01 16.16
CA LEU A 265 -23.56 12.08 16.86
C LEU A 265 -22.50 13.02 17.44
N VAL A 266 -22.65 14.32 17.21
CA VAL A 266 -21.71 15.36 17.62
C VAL A 266 -22.44 16.34 18.54
N TYR A 267 -21.82 16.64 19.66
CA TYR A 267 -22.31 17.56 20.68
C TYR A 267 -21.28 18.64 21.00
N LYS A 268 -21.70 19.90 21.00
CA LYS A 268 -20.90 21.09 21.29
C LYS A 268 -21.49 21.80 22.51
N PRO A 269 -21.18 21.36 23.74
CA PRO A 269 -21.69 22.01 24.95
C PRO A 269 -21.20 23.46 25.10
N LEU A 270 -19.98 23.74 24.63
CA LEU A 270 -19.35 25.06 24.66
C LEU A 270 -18.69 25.33 23.30
N PRO A 271 -18.51 26.61 22.87
CA PRO A 271 -17.91 26.93 21.57
C PRO A 271 -16.51 26.33 21.34
N TRP A 272 -15.76 26.10 22.42
CA TRP A 272 -14.41 25.53 22.39
C TRP A 272 -14.36 24.02 22.65
N LEU A 273 -15.48 23.38 23.02
CA LEU A 273 -15.54 21.96 23.38
C LEU A 273 -16.51 21.21 22.47
N THR A 274 -16.01 20.24 21.72
CA THR A 274 -16.81 19.32 20.90
C THR A 274 -16.56 17.89 21.36
N THR A 275 -17.63 17.14 21.59
CA THR A 275 -17.61 15.70 21.86
C THR A 275 -18.39 14.95 20.79
N TYR A 276 -18.06 13.68 20.57
CA TYR A 276 -18.74 12.88 19.55
C TYR A 276 -18.76 11.41 19.93
N ALA A 277 -19.74 10.69 19.39
CA ALA A 277 -19.82 9.24 19.43
C ALA A 277 -20.06 8.73 18.00
N THR A 278 -19.26 7.76 17.56
CA THR A 278 -19.29 7.26 16.18
C THR A 278 -19.39 5.75 16.16
N TYR A 279 -20.29 5.24 15.33
CA TYR A 279 -20.35 3.85 14.90
C TYR A 279 -19.97 3.77 13.42
N HIS A 280 -18.94 2.99 13.12
CA HIS A 280 -18.49 2.77 11.74
C HIS A 280 -18.15 1.30 11.54
N LEU A 281 -18.75 0.67 10.51
CA LEU A 281 -18.39 -0.69 10.13
C LEU A 281 -17.26 -0.65 9.11
N TYR A 282 -16.07 -1.13 9.49
CA TYR A 282 -14.93 -1.28 8.58
C TYR A 282 -14.65 -2.76 8.28
N ARG A 283 -14.29 -3.07 7.03
CA ARG A 283 -13.73 -4.38 6.66
C ARG A 283 -12.52 -4.22 5.75
N ARG A 284 -11.57 -5.15 5.92
CA ARG A 284 -10.47 -5.38 4.98
C ARG A 284 -10.79 -6.55 4.06
N SER A 285 -10.31 -6.49 2.83
CA SER A 285 -10.21 -7.66 1.97
C SER A 285 -9.32 -8.70 2.66
N ALA A 286 -9.89 -9.86 2.97
CA ALA A 286 -9.13 -11.00 3.47
C ALA A 286 -9.04 -12.03 2.36
N ILE A 287 -7.92 -12.03 1.62
CA ILE A 287 -7.54 -13.20 0.84
C ILE A 287 -7.06 -14.23 1.87
N ARG A 288 -7.95 -15.15 2.27
CA ARG A 288 -7.51 -16.31 3.06
C ARG A 288 -6.67 -17.19 2.14
N ARG A 289 -5.34 -17.14 2.26
CA ARG A 289 -4.49 -18.25 1.81
C ARG A 289 -4.83 -19.45 2.69
N CYS A 290 -5.63 -20.39 2.19
CA CYS A 290 -5.73 -21.69 2.81
C CYS A 290 -4.40 -22.42 2.63
N ARG A 291 -3.71 -22.75 3.73
CA ARG A 291 -2.60 -23.72 3.71
C ARG A 291 -3.14 -25.06 3.15
N PRO A 292 -2.36 -25.82 2.38
CA PRO A 292 -2.84 -27.07 1.75
C PRO A 292 -3.27 -28.16 2.74
N GLU A 293 -2.88 -28.09 4.02
CA GLU A 293 -2.94 -29.25 4.92
C GLU A 293 -4.21 -29.42 5.76
N ARG A 294 -5.22 -28.55 5.74
CA ARG A 294 -6.48 -28.80 6.48
C ARG A 294 -7.72 -28.29 5.75
N ARG A 295 -8.20 -29.06 4.77
CA ARG A 295 -9.45 -28.82 4.02
C ARG A 295 -10.75 -29.00 4.82
N SER A 296 -10.72 -29.52 6.06
CA SER A 296 -11.93 -29.89 6.81
C SER A 296 -12.39 -28.93 7.91
N GLN A 297 -11.72 -27.78 8.15
CA GLN A 297 -12.07 -26.87 9.26
C GLN A 297 -12.45 -25.43 8.85
N CYS A 298 -12.67 -25.15 7.57
CA CYS A 298 -13.22 -23.85 7.16
C CYS A 298 -14.76 -23.84 7.25
N ARG A 299 -15.31 -23.57 8.45
CA ARG A 299 -16.67 -23.05 8.58
C ARG A 299 -16.66 -21.50 8.55
N PRO A 300 -17.70 -20.85 7.99
CA PRO A 300 -17.79 -19.40 7.95
C PRO A 300 -18.04 -18.86 9.37
N GLY A 301 -17.01 -18.25 9.96
CA GLY A 301 -17.11 -17.54 11.23
C GLY A 301 -17.12 -16.03 11.01
N ILE A 302 -18.24 -15.39 11.34
CA ILE A 302 -18.35 -13.93 11.47
C ILE A 302 -17.53 -13.54 12.71
N ARG A 303 -16.43 -12.79 12.54
CA ARG A 303 -15.81 -12.07 13.67
C ARG A 303 -16.39 -10.66 13.72
N THR A 304 -17.35 -10.46 14.62
CA THR A 304 -17.61 -9.17 15.25
C THR A 304 -16.60 -9.02 16.38
N GLY A 305 -15.82 -7.94 16.38
CA GLY A 305 -14.77 -7.75 17.38
C GLY A 305 -14.43 -6.28 17.55
N SER A 306 -15.03 -5.67 18.58
CA SER A 306 -14.64 -4.41 19.20
C SER A 306 -13.17 -4.45 19.65
N GLN A 307 -12.48 -3.33 19.54
CA GLN A 307 -11.11 -3.17 20.05
C GLN A 307 -11.04 -3.46 21.56
N ARG A 308 -10.36 -4.54 21.93
CA ARG A 308 -9.61 -4.66 23.19
C ARG A 308 -8.32 -5.42 22.92
N ALA A 309 -7.20 -4.79 23.28
CA ALA A 309 -5.88 -5.37 23.22
C ALA A 309 -5.79 -6.58 24.17
N ILE A 310 -5.34 -7.73 23.67
CA ILE A 310 -4.89 -8.86 24.48
C ILE A 310 -3.55 -9.32 23.93
N ARG A 311 -2.52 -9.20 24.79
CA ARG A 311 -1.19 -9.79 24.64
C ARG A 311 -1.34 -11.31 24.76
N ASP A 312 -0.91 -12.07 23.76
CA ASP A 312 -0.73 -13.51 23.91
C ASP A 312 0.75 -13.89 23.96
N ARG A 313 1.12 -14.43 25.13
CA ARG A 313 2.30 -15.25 25.40
C ARG A 313 2.16 -16.58 24.66
N CYS A 314 3.23 -17.06 24.05
CA CYS A 314 3.41 -18.49 23.79
C CYS A 314 4.46 -19.02 24.75
N GLN A 315 4.02 -19.82 25.72
CA GLN A 315 4.84 -20.69 26.56
C GLN A 315 4.48 -22.11 26.14
N GLY A 316 5.44 -22.85 25.60
CA GLY A 316 5.29 -24.26 25.23
C GLY A 316 5.90 -25.13 26.32
N ASP A 317 5.11 -26.07 26.83
CA ASP A 317 5.57 -27.17 27.67
C ASP A 317 5.96 -28.38 26.81
N VAL A 318 6.92 -29.10 27.38
CA VAL A 318 7.74 -30.17 26.81
C VAL A 318 6.99 -31.49 26.77
N GLY A 319 7.21 -32.24 25.68
CA GLY A 319 7.04 -33.67 25.54
C GLY A 319 8.06 -34.19 24.56
#